data_AF-A0A4Y6RYE7-F1
#
_entry.id   AF-A0A4Y6RYE7-F1
#
_cell.length_a   1.000
_cell.length_b   1.000
_cell.length_c   1.000
_cell.angle_alpha   90.00
_cell.angle_beta   90.00
_cell.angle_gamma   90.00
#
_symmetry.space_group_name_H-M   'P 1'
#
loop_
_entity.id
_entity.type
_entity.pdbx_description
1 polymer ?
#
loop_
_entity_poly.entity_id
_entity_poly.type
_entity_poly.pdbx_seq_one_letter_code
_entity_poly.pdbx_strand_id
1 'polypeptide(L)'
;MSYEVSAFSLPRSLQDQSIEPARLEDKPAGLAKHSSPSEFSRKVTWFRRTFEELLETEPRSAERGRVIAQLQGHTVIDWSGTPIVLKRRTIYTWIKLYEAVGPVGLKRTKRSDRGKSRCFVSREWDRAALARIDDATKAEIADGLRQQVRGLIKGGATGKTVAVLASEYLKTVTVANGIRLETPAELDRICKVPRALIRSEQHLKKVYRHKKDRKASDDDRPRVKRVITGMQPMDCVVMDVHHVNVLLKRENGTTGTPKLLGFMDIATRRVWCELVFLETKGGVRNADVIEAFVAMAQHSAFGLPKTLYCDNGKEYLFADFLDDAMQLLVPIVGKPGKSRVIRALPYNASAKPIEAWFGHFEQQFLKTCPGYIGDDRMNPKRPALGRLAAPFNGDFIAFKRVLNGLLRAYEVMPQSGALKGLSPRQSFEAHVRQGWAATVIDPDRLNTVFTKPETRKVRQHGISVGGRRWSCDELDVWFHDTITVHIPQYHGYNTLRLTKQDGSFLGIAHPEEEFAFFDPRGARRSAERNTRRNKALREADRSTPDIDIGAELVKLAQHAPEVVPNVPRGTLTVTQELEHQRVLRPEHGDPCSESEDERDRREIAAGRDVFIRKIGRT
;
A
#
# COMPACT_ATOMS: atom_id res chain seq x y z
N MET A 1 15.97 9.03 -59.77
CA MET A 1 14.86 9.78 -60.41
C MET A 1 13.58 9.03 -60.10
N SER A 2 12.76 9.58 -59.22
CA SER A 2 11.42 9.06 -58.90
C SER A 2 10.41 10.05 -59.47
N TYR A 3 9.54 9.57 -60.36
CA TYR A 3 8.47 10.38 -60.92
C TYR A 3 7.16 10.00 -60.22
N GLU A 4 6.44 11.00 -59.71
CA GLU A 4 5.08 10.80 -59.24
C GLU A 4 4.14 10.79 -60.44
N VAL A 5 3.43 9.68 -60.62
CA VAL A 5 2.46 9.49 -61.69
C VAL A 5 1.08 9.32 -61.06
N SER A 6 0.12 10.13 -61.50
CA SER A 6 -1.28 10.01 -61.07
C SER A 6 -1.81 8.61 -61.38
N ALA A 7 -2.38 7.92 -60.39
CA ALA A 7 -2.89 6.55 -60.54
C ALA A 7 -3.88 6.39 -61.72
N PHE A 8 -4.55 7.49 -62.10
CA PHE A 8 -5.49 7.53 -63.23
C PHE A 8 -4.83 7.50 -64.62
N SER A 9 -3.52 7.64 -64.70
CA SER A 9 -2.75 7.59 -65.95
C SER A 9 -2.13 6.20 -66.24
N LEU A 10 -2.33 5.23 -65.35
CA LEU A 10 -1.93 3.84 -65.57
C LEU A 10 -2.98 3.05 -66.37
N PRO A 11 -2.57 2.03 -67.14
CA PRO A 11 -3.48 1.08 -67.81
C PRO A 11 -4.47 0.43 -66.81
N ARG A 12 -5.71 0.17 -67.24
CA ARG A 12 -6.80 -0.35 -66.37
C ARG A 12 -6.40 -1.58 -65.55
N SER A 13 -5.62 -2.50 -66.13
CA SER A 13 -5.14 -3.72 -65.48
C SER A 13 -4.20 -3.46 -64.28
N LEU A 14 -3.50 -2.32 -64.25
CA LEU A 14 -2.57 -1.95 -63.17
C LEU A 14 -3.24 -1.09 -62.09
N GLN A 15 -4.30 -0.34 -62.44
CA GLN A 15 -5.17 0.32 -61.45
C GLN A 15 -5.86 -0.70 -60.53
N ASP A 16 -6.11 -1.91 -61.05
CA ASP A 16 -6.72 -3.03 -60.32
C ASP A 16 -5.79 -3.66 -59.26
N GLN A 17 -4.47 -3.52 -59.40
CA GLN A 17 -3.49 -4.05 -58.44
C GLN A 17 -3.14 -3.05 -57.33
N SER A 18 -3.36 -1.74 -57.53
CA SER A 18 -2.93 -0.70 -56.60
C SER A 18 -3.87 -0.45 -55.41
N ILE A 19 -4.86 -1.33 -55.18
CA ILE A 19 -5.82 -1.23 -54.06
C ILE A 19 -5.63 -2.41 -53.09
N GLU A 20 -4.40 -2.71 -52.71
CA GLU A 20 -4.14 -3.14 -51.33
C GLU A 20 -3.96 -1.87 -50.48
N PRO A 21 -4.64 -1.73 -49.33
CA PRO A 21 -4.44 -0.56 -48.49
C PRO A 21 -2.98 -0.54 -48.03
N ALA A 22 -2.32 0.58 -48.29
CA ALA A 22 -0.99 0.92 -47.81
C ALA A 22 -0.69 0.26 -46.45
N ARG A 23 0.24 -0.71 -46.46
CA ARG A 23 0.96 -1.14 -45.26
C ARG A 23 1.72 0.08 -44.76
N LEU A 24 1.16 0.76 -43.77
CA LEU A 24 1.95 1.59 -42.87
C LEU A 24 2.93 0.67 -42.16
N GLU A 25 4.20 1.02 -42.29
CA GLU A 25 5.35 0.32 -41.74
C GLU A 25 5.30 0.15 -40.22
N ASP A 26 5.99 -0.90 -39.78
CA ASP A 26 6.44 -1.28 -38.44
C ASP A 26 5.45 -1.68 -37.34
N LYS A 27 5.33 -3.02 -37.18
CA LYS A 27 5.36 -3.72 -35.88
C LYS A 27 5.70 -5.21 -36.06
N PRO A 28 6.46 -5.81 -35.12
CA PRO A 28 7.14 -7.08 -35.34
C PRO A 28 6.21 -8.29 -35.26
N ALA A 29 6.69 -9.38 -35.88
CA ALA A 29 6.05 -10.66 -36.10
C ALA A 29 5.17 -11.16 -34.94
N GLY A 30 3.88 -11.30 -35.22
CA GLY A 30 2.92 -12.01 -34.37
C GLY A 30 1.72 -12.48 -35.17
N LEU A 31 1.70 -13.78 -35.49
CA LEU A 31 0.55 -14.58 -35.94
C LEU A 31 -0.34 -13.92 -37.01
N ALA A 32 -0.01 -14.15 -38.29
CA ALA A 32 -0.88 -13.83 -39.41
C ALA A 32 -2.18 -14.65 -39.32
N LYS A 33 -3.25 -14.05 -38.76
CA LYS A 33 -4.61 -14.56 -38.92
C LYS A 33 -5.04 -14.31 -40.37
N HIS A 34 -5.42 -15.36 -41.10
CA HIS A 34 -6.14 -15.23 -42.36
C HIS A 34 -7.37 -14.35 -42.14
N SER A 35 -7.31 -13.09 -42.54
CA SER A 35 -8.42 -12.16 -42.40
C SER A 35 -9.47 -12.48 -43.47
N SER A 36 -10.70 -12.77 -43.05
CA SER A 36 -11.84 -12.86 -43.97
C SER A 36 -11.90 -11.62 -44.88
N PRO A 37 -12.20 -11.74 -46.19
CA PRO A 37 -12.30 -10.60 -47.08
C PRO A 37 -13.24 -9.55 -46.49
N SER A 38 -12.83 -8.28 -46.51
CA SER A 38 -13.66 -7.19 -46.01
C SER A 38 -15.03 -7.18 -46.73
N GLU A 39 -16.08 -6.72 -46.05
CA GLU A 39 -17.43 -6.62 -46.63
C GLU A 39 -17.42 -5.86 -47.97
N PHE A 40 -16.53 -4.88 -48.11
CA PHE A 40 -16.32 -4.13 -49.34
C PHE A 40 -15.70 -4.99 -50.45
N SER A 41 -14.70 -5.81 -50.13
CA SER A 41 -14.09 -6.76 -51.09
C SER A 41 -15.11 -7.79 -51.60
N ARG A 42 -15.97 -8.30 -50.70
CA ARG A 42 -17.10 -9.18 -51.08
C ARG A 42 -18.08 -8.49 -52.02
N LYS A 43 -18.42 -7.24 -51.73
CA LYS A 43 -19.29 -6.42 -52.57
C LYS A 43 -18.74 -6.20 -53.98
N VAL A 44 -17.45 -5.87 -54.10
CA VAL A 44 -16.81 -5.66 -55.40
C VAL A 44 -16.77 -6.96 -56.21
N THR A 45 -16.41 -8.07 -55.56
CA THR A 45 -16.34 -9.40 -56.19
C THR A 45 -17.72 -9.85 -56.69
N TRP A 46 -18.75 -9.69 -55.86
CA TRP A 46 -20.13 -9.97 -56.24
C TRP A 46 -20.59 -9.08 -57.40
N PHE A 47 -20.28 -7.79 -57.36
CA PHE A 47 -20.67 -6.84 -58.40
C PHE A 47 -20.07 -7.21 -59.75
N ARG A 48 -18.77 -7.54 -59.78
CA ARG A 48 -18.10 -8.02 -61.00
C ARG A 48 -18.77 -9.26 -61.56
N ARG A 49 -18.99 -10.29 -60.73
CA ARG A 49 -19.65 -11.53 -61.15
C ARG A 49 -21.08 -11.32 -61.66
N THR A 50 -21.83 -10.41 -61.05
CA THR A 50 -23.26 -10.22 -61.37
C THR A 50 -23.46 -9.34 -62.62
N PHE A 51 -22.50 -8.47 -62.91
CA PHE A 51 -22.59 -7.50 -64.03
C PHE A 51 -21.46 -7.67 -65.05
N GLU A 52 -20.83 -8.85 -65.12
CA GLU A 52 -19.68 -9.16 -65.97
C GLU A 52 -19.98 -8.88 -67.45
N GLU A 53 -21.02 -9.52 -67.99
CA GLU A 53 -21.50 -9.32 -69.37
C GLU A 53 -21.82 -7.84 -69.67
N LEU A 54 -22.26 -7.10 -68.64
CA LEU A 54 -22.64 -5.70 -68.78
C LEU A 54 -21.43 -4.73 -68.73
N LEU A 55 -20.32 -5.16 -68.13
CA LEU A 55 -19.06 -4.42 -68.09
C LEU A 55 -18.26 -4.61 -69.38
N GLU A 56 -18.48 -5.69 -70.12
CA GLU A 56 -17.87 -5.97 -71.43
C GLU A 56 -18.52 -5.18 -72.58
N THR A 57 -19.80 -4.80 -72.44
CA THR A 57 -20.49 -3.99 -73.45
C THR A 57 -20.04 -2.53 -73.50
N GLU A 58 -19.92 -1.97 -74.70
CA GLU A 58 -19.60 -0.55 -74.88
C GLU A 58 -20.66 0.38 -74.25
N PRO A 59 -20.25 1.47 -73.56
CA PRO A 59 -21.18 2.44 -73.01
C PRO A 59 -22.12 3.02 -74.06
N ARG A 60 -23.42 3.09 -73.74
CA ARG A 60 -24.50 3.62 -74.62
C ARG A 60 -24.76 2.80 -75.90
N SER A 61 -24.25 1.57 -76.02
CA SER A 61 -24.60 0.67 -77.12
C SER A 61 -26.03 0.11 -77.00
N ALA A 62 -26.61 -0.29 -78.14
CA ALA A 62 -27.90 -0.98 -78.18
C ALA A 62 -27.85 -2.35 -77.47
N GLU A 63 -26.69 -3.00 -77.52
CA GLU A 63 -26.39 -4.26 -76.85
C GLU A 63 -26.47 -4.13 -75.33
N ARG A 64 -25.86 -3.07 -74.77
CA ARG A 64 -25.97 -2.74 -73.34
C ARG A 64 -27.42 -2.51 -72.89
N GLY A 65 -28.22 -1.90 -73.75
CA GLY A 65 -29.66 -1.71 -73.51
C GLY A 65 -30.42 -3.03 -73.36
N ARG A 66 -30.08 -4.05 -74.17
CA ARG A 66 -30.67 -5.39 -74.11
C ARG A 66 -30.26 -6.14 -72.85
N VAL A 67 -28.98 -6.11 -72.48
CA VAL A 67 -28.48 -6.76 -71.25
C VAL A 67 -29.10 -6.13 -69.99
N ILE A 68 -29.24 -4.80 -69.95
CA ILE A 68 -29.95 -4.13 -68.83
C ILE A 68 -31.42 -4.53 -68.76
N ALA A 69 -32.09 -4.69 -69.91
CA ALA A 69 -33.48 -5.14 -69.95
C ALA A 69 -33.64 -6.60 -69.50
N GLN A 70 -32.68 -7.46 -69.83
CA GLN A 70 -32.64 -8.85 -69.35
C GLN A 70 -32.38 -8.94 -67.84
N LEU A 71 -31.48 -8.12 -67.30
CA LEU A 71 -31.18 -8.10 -65.86
C LEU A 71 -32.28 -7.40 -65.03
N GLN A 72 -33.14 -6.59 -65.66
CA GLN A 72 -34.21 -5.89 -64.97
C GLN A 72 -35.28 -6.88 -64.49
N GLY A 73 -35.53 -6.89 -63.18
CA GLY A 73 -36.54 -7.74 -62.54
C GLY A 73 -36.02 -9.11 -62.09
N HIS A 74 -34.78 -9.49 -62.45
CA HIS A 74 -34.13 -10.66 -61.89
C HIS A 74 -33.82 -10.50 -60.41
N THR A 75 -34.02 -11.58 -59.65
CA THR A 75 -33.65 -11.67 -58.25
C THR A 75 -32.26 -12.29 -58.14
N VAL A 76 -31.32 -11.57 -57.55
CA VAL A 76 -29.94 -12.03 -57.31
C VAL A 76 -29.63 -11.99 -55.83
N ILE A 77 -28.83 -12.93 -55.33
CA ILE A 77 -28.37 -12.91 -53.93
C ILE A 77 -27.22 -11.91 -53.84
N ASP A 78 -27.34 -10.89 -52.98
CA ASP A 78 -26.32 -9.87 -52.79
C ASP A 78 -25.09 -10.38 -52.01
N TRP A 79 -24.05 -9.55 -51.92
CA TRP A 79 -22.79 -9.87 -51.21
C TRP A 79 -22.94 -10.11 -49.70
N SER A 80 -24.12 -9.84 -49.13
CA SER A 80 -24.48 -10.13 -47.74
C SER A 80 -25.31 -11.41 -47.57
N GLY A 81 -25.70 -12.05 -48.68
CA GLY A 81 -26.53 -13.26 -48.69
C GLY A 81 -28.03 -12.97 -48.80
N THR A 82 -28.43 -11.73 -49.13
CA THR A 82 -29.84 -11.33 -49.18
C THR A 82 -30.36 -11.29 -50.63
N PRO A 83 -31.53 -11.88 -50.95
CA PRO A 83 -32.10 -11.76 -52.29
C PRO A 83 -32.55 -10.32 -52.57
N ILE A 84 -32.08 -9.75 -53.68
CA ILE A 84 -32.42 -8.41 -54.15
C ILE A 84 -32.98 -8.47 -55.58
N VAL A 85 -34.07 -7.73 -55.83
CA VAL A 85 -34.61 -7.54 -57.18
C VAL A 85 -33.88 -6.38 -57.86
N LEU A 86 -33.25 -6.64 -59.00
CA LEU A 86 -32.51 -5.63 -59.75
C LEU A 86 -33.46 -4.68 -60.48
N LYS A 87 -33.66 -3.49 -59.90
CA LYS A 87 -34.41 -2.39 -60.54
C LYS A 87 -33.50 -1.66 -61.53
N ARG A 88 -34.07 -1.24 -62.66
CA ARG A 88 -33.36 -0.47 -63.71
C ARG A 88 -32.52 0.69 -63.15
N ARG A 89 -33.10 1.50 -62.26
CA ARG A 89 -32.41 2.63 -61.60
C ARG A 89 -31.17 2.18 -60.81
N THR A 90 -31.23 1.04 -60.13
CA THR A 90 -30.13 0.53 -59.29
C THR A 90 -28.96 0.08 -60.17
N ILE A 91 -29.26 -0.64 -61.25
CA ILE A 91 -28.29 -1.09 -62.25
C ILE A 91 -27.53 0.12 -62.83
N TYR A 92 -28.25 1.11 -63.36
CA TYR A 92 -27.63 2.34 -63.89
C TYR A 92 -26.82 3.10 -62.85
N THR A 93 -27.31 3.20 -61.61
CA THR A 93 -26.60 3.95 -60.56
C THR A 93 -25.27 3.28 -60.21
N TRP A 94 -25.26 1.95 -60.03
CA TRP A 94 -24.03 1.25 -59.68
C TRP A 94 -23.02 1.21 -60.82
N ILE A 95 -23.47 1.00 -62.05
CA ILE A 95 -22.61 1.06 -63.24
C ILE A 95 -22.00 2.43 -63.39
N LYS A 96 -22.81 3.49 -63.33
CA LYS A 96 -22.31 4.87 -63.45
C LYS A 96 -21.26 5.18 -62.39
N LEU A 97 -21.48 4.73 -61.14
CA LEU A 97 -20.51 4.89 -60.06
C LEU A 97 -19.24 4.05 -60.27
N TYR A 98 -19.38 2.84 -60.79
CA TYR A 98 -18.25 1.95 -61.08
C TYR A 98 -17.42 2.45 -62.26
N GLU A 99 -18.04 2.91 -63.34
CA GLU A 99 -17.35 3.45 -64.52
C GLU A 99 -16.68 4.81 -64.24
N ALA A 100 -17.28 5.65 -63.38
CA ALA A 100 -16.74 6.97 -63.08
C ALA A 100 -15.53 6.95 -62.13
N VAL A 101 -15.51 6.03 -61.14
CA VAL A 101 -14.51 6.05 -60.05
C VAL A 101 -13.98 4.65 -59.67
N GLY A 102 -14.25 3.65 -60.51
CA GLY A 102 -13.81 2.27 -60.30
C GLY A 102 -14.49 1.58 -59.09
N PRO A 103 -13.87 0.51 -58.55
CA PRO A 103 -14.38 -0.22 -57.40
C PRO A 103 -14.69 0.65 -56.17
N VAL A 104 -13.94 1.74 -55.99
CA VAL A 104 -14.10 2.70 -54.88
C VAL A 104 -15.45 3.41 -54.92
N GLY A 105 -16.04 3.61 -56.11
CA GLY A 105 -17.37 4.20 -56.28
C GLY A 105 -18.52 3.36 -55.71
N LEU A 106 -18.30 2.04 -55.50
CA LEU A 106 -19.26 1.14 -54.86
C LEU A 106 -19.21 1.21 -53.32
N LYS A 107 -18.26 1.95 -52.74
CA LYS A 107 -18.15 2.15 -51.30
C LYS A 107 -19.35 2.96 -50.83
N ARG A 108 -19.96 2.57 -49.71
CA ARG A 108 -21.07 3.34 -49.12
C ARG A 108 -20.56 4.75 -48.78
N THR A 109 -20.94 5.75 -49.58
CA THR A 109 -20.71 7.15 -49.25
C THR A 109 -21.43 7.43 -47.93
N LYS A 110 -20.70 7.90 -46.91
CA LYS A 110 -21.31 8.32 -45.65
C LYS A 110 -22.32 9.41 -46.01
N ARG A 111 -23.58 9.27 -45.57
CA ARG A 111 -24.58 10.32 -45.79
C ARG A 111 -24.06 11.65 -45.21
N SER A 112 -24.29 12.74 -45.91
CA SER A 112 -23.87 14.09 -45.51
C SER A 112 -24.50 14.56 -44.19
N ASP A 113 -25.58 13.92 -43.74
CA ASP A 113 -26.25 14.17 -42.46
C ASP A 113 -25.71 13.31 -41.29
N ARG A 114 -24.69 12.46 -41.53
CA ARG A 114 -24.09 11.62 -40.49
C ARG A 114 -23.38 12.50 -39.44
N GLY A 115 -24.03 12.65 -38.29
CA GLY A 115 -23.51 13.41 -37.14
C GLY A 115 -24.28 14.70 -36.85
N LYS A 116 -25.17 15.15 -37.75
CA LYS A 116 -26.08 16.27 -37.48
C LYS A 116 -27.36 15.71 -36.87
N SER A 117 -27.60 15.99 -35.58
CA SER A 117 -28.87 15.65 -34.95
C SER A 117 -29.97 16.44 -35.68
N ARG A 118 -30.88 15.74 -36.35
CA ARG A 118 -32.04 16.35 -37.02
C ARG A 118 -33.11 16.80 -36.02
N CYS A 119 -32.88 16.56 -34.72
CA CYS A 119 -33.78 16.97 -33.65
C CYS A 119 -33.03 17.56 -32.45
N PHE A 120 -33.58 18.63 -31.86
CA PHE A 120 -33.10 19.30 -30.66
C PHE A 120 -33.35 18.45 -29.41
N VAL A 121 -34.57 17.94 -29.23
CA VAL A 121 -34.96 17.11 -28.08
C VAL A 121 -35.54 15.77 -28.51
N SER A 122 -36.63 15.76 -29.27
CA SER A 122 -37.27 14.56 -29.81
C SER A 122 -38.06 14.93 -31.06
N ARG A 123 -38.31 14.00 -31.98
CA ARG A 123 -39.08 14.33 -33.20
C ARG A 123 -40.50 14.81 -32.90
N GLU A 124 -41.10 14.32 -31.81
CA GLU A 124 -42.45 14.71 -31.41
C GLU A 124 -42.44 16.13 -30.79
N TRP A 125 -41.48 16.42 -29.91
CA TRP A 125 -41.29 17.76 -29.32
C TRP A 125 -40.91 18.79 -30.37
N ASP A 126 -39.93 18.49 -31.22
CA ASP A 126 -39.47 19.38 -32.28
C ASP A 126 -40.58 19.72 -33.27
N ARG A 127 -41.47 18.76 -33.61
CA ARG A 127 -42.61 19.00 -34.49
C ARG A 127 -43.67 19.90 -33.83
N ALA A 128 -43.93 19.68 -32.55
CA ALA A 128 -44.86 20.52 -31.79
C ALA A 128 -44.31 21.95 -31.59
N ALA A 129 -43.00 22.08 -31.40
CA ALA A 129 -42.30 23.35 -31.25
C ALA A 129 -42.11 24.10 -32.59
N LEU A 130 -41.98 23.38 -33.72
CA LEU A 130 -41.81 23.97 -35.07
C LEU A 130 -42.91 24.97 -35.42
N ALA A 131 -44.12 24.76 -34.90
CA ALA A 131 -45.28 25.60 -35.19
C ALA A 131 -45.38 26.86 -34.32
N ARG A 132 -44.53 27.02 -33.29
CA ARG A 132 -44.75 28.01 -32.21
C ARG A 132 -43.50 28.74 -31.71
N ILE A 133 -42.31 28.21 -31.95
CA ILE A 133 -41.04 28.75 -31.42
C ILE A 133 -39.97 28.77 -32.53
N ASP A 134 -39.09 29.77 -32.50
CA ASP A 134 -37.91 29.86 -33.37
C ASP A 134 -36.82 28.84 -33.02
N ASP A 135 -35.85 28.66 -33.91
CA ASP A 135 -34.82 27.63 -33.71
C ASP A 135 -33.79 28.00 -32.63
N ALA A 136 -33.61 29.30 -32.32
CA ALA A 136 -32.71 29.74 -31.26
C ALA A 136 -33.26 29.37 -29.88
N THR A 137 -34.54 29.65 -29.61
CA THR A 137 -35.18 29.26 -28.33
C THR A 137 -35.26 27.74 -28.19
N LYS A 138 -35.48 26.99 -29.28
CA LYS A 138 -35.42 25.51 -29.22
C LYS A 138 -34.04 24.99 -28.82
N ALA A 139 -32.98 25.62 -29.32
CA ALA A 139 -31.62 25.26 -28.94
C ALA A 139 -31.37 25.54 -27.45
N GLU A 140 -31.84 26.68 -26.94
CA GLU A 140 -31.73 27.05 -25.53
C GLU A 140 -32.46 26.05 -24.61
N ILE A 141 -33.69 25.68 -24.94
CA ILE A 141 -34.45 24.68 -24.17
C ILE A 141 -33.75 23.32 -24.18
N ALA A 142 -33.22 22.89 -25.33
CA ALA A 142 -32.49 21.63 -25.44
C ALA A 142 -31.19 21.64 -24.61
N ASP A 143 -30.48 22.76 -24.58
CA ASP A 143 -29.27 22.91 -23.77
C ASP A 143 -29.61 23.00 -22.27
N GLY A 144 -30.66 23.71 -21.88
CA GLY A 144 -31.18 23.71 -20.52
C GLY A 144 -31.57 22.30 -20.05
N LEU A 145 -32.28 21.55 -20.90
CA LEU A 145 -32.63 20.15 -20.64
C LEU A 145 -31.38 19.27 -20.48
N ARG A 146 -30.37 19.45 -21.34
CA ARG A 146 -29.09 18.74 -21.19
C ARG A 146 -28.43 19.06 -19.87
N GLN A 147 -28.38 20.34 -19.47
CA GLN A 147 -27.82 20.74 -18.17
C GLN A 147 -28.58 20.13 -17.00
N GLN A 148 -29.92 20.07 -17.07
CA GLN A 148 -30.74 19.42 -16.05
C GLN A 148 -30.44 17.92 -15.94
N VAL A 149 -30.37 17.22 -17.08
CA VAL A 149 -30.00 15.79 -17.13
C VAL A 149 -28.60 15.57 -16.53
N ARG A 150 -27.63 16.42 -16.89
CA ARG A 150 -26.27 16.38 -16.34
C ARG A 150 -26.26 16.60 -14.83
N GLY A 151 -27.03 17.57 -14.33
CA GLY A 151 -27.20 17.86 -12.91
C GLY A 151 -27.77 16.69 -12.12
N LEU A 152 -28.84 16.06 -12.63
CA LEU A 152 -29.48 14.91 -12.01
C LEU A 152 -28.55 13.68 -11.97
N ILE A 153 -27.83 13.39 -13.06
CA ILE A 153 -26.86 12.29 -13.11
C ILE A 153 -25.68 12.55 -12.17
N LYS A 154 -25.15 13.77 -12.14
CA LYS A 154 -24.11 14.21 -11.19
C LYS A 154 -24.60 14.13 -9.74
N GLY A 155 -25.90 14.32 -9.50
CA GLY A 155 -26.55 14.16 -8.20
C GLY A 155 -26.79 12.71 -7.77
N GLY A 156 -26.61 11.73 -8.68
CA GLY A 156 -26.77 10.30 -8.40
C GLY A 156 -28.16 9.74 -8.69
N ALA A 157 -29.04 10.48 -9.36
CA ALA A 157 -30.36 9.99 -9.70
C ALA A 157 -30.29 8.74 -10.61
N THR A 158 -31.19 7.78 -10.39
CA THR A 158 -31.28 6.57 -11.24
C THR A 158 -31.81 6.95 -12.62
N GLY A 159 -31.51 6.15 -13.65
CA GLY A 159 -31.97 6.45 -15.02
C GLY A 159 -33.49 6.59 -15.16
N LYS A 160 -34.28 5.88 -14.33
CA LYS A 160 -35.74 6.04 -14.26
C LYS A 160 -36.11 7.40 -13.68
N THR A 161 -35.52 7.76 -12.54
CA THR A 161 -35.74 9.06 -11.88
C THR A 161 -35.31 10.23 -12.76
N VAL A 162 -34.17 10.13 -13.45
CA VAL A 162 -33.71 11.15 -14.40
C VAL A 162 -34.72 11.35 -15.51
N ALA A 163 -35.27 10.27 -16.08
CA ALA A 163 -36.26 10.37 -17.15
C ALA A 163 -37.53 11.09 -16.69
N VAL A 164 -38.01 10.81 -15.48
CA VAL A 164 -39.20 11.47 -14.92
C VAL A 164 -38.92 12.96 -14.67
N LEU A 165 -37.88 13.28 -13.90
CA LEU A 165 -37.59 14.67 -13.51
C LEU A 165 -37.16 15.56 -14.69
N ALA A 166 -36.43 15.00 -15.66
CA ALA A 166 -36.06 15.74 -16.87
C ALA A 166 -37.26 15.95 -17.80
N SER A 167 -38.20 15.00 -17.86
CA SER A 167 -39.44 15.18 -18.62
C SER A 167 -40.33 16.23 -17.95
N GLU A 168 -40.39 16.25 -16.62
CA GLU A 168 -41.15 17.27 -15.89
C GLU A 168 -40.56 18.68 -16.09
N TYR A 169 -39.23 18.81 -15.98
CA TYR A 169 -38.53 20.05 -16.31
C TYR A 169 -38.82 20.50 -17.75
N LEU A 170 -38.80 19.58 -18.71
CA LEU A 170 -39.12 19.88 -20.10
C LEU A 170 -40.56 20.40 -20.25
N LYS A 171 -41.54 19.84 -19.53
CA LYS A 171 -42.91 20.37 -19.52
C LYS A 171 -42.96 21.80 -19.00
N THR A 172 -42.35 22.07 -17.85
CA THR A 172 -42.34 23.41 -17.24
C THR A 172 -41.75 24.45 -18.19
N VAL A 173 -40.60 24.15 -18.79
CA VAL A 173 -39.93 25.07 -19.72
C VAL A 173 -40.71 25.19 -21.04
N THR A 174 -41.32 24.12 -21.53
CA THR A 174 -42.15 24.13 -22.76
C THR A 174 -43.39 25.01 -22.58
N VAL A 175 -44.08 24.92 -21.43
CA VAL A 175 -45.24 25.76 -21.11
C VAL A 175 -44.83 27.22 -20.90
N ALA A 176 -43.72 27.47 -20.22
CA ALA A 176 -43.21 28.83 -19.98
C ALA A 176 -42.85 29.56 -21.29
N ASN A 177 -42.42 28.83 -22.32
CA ASN A 177 -42.09 29.37 -23.65
C ASN A 177 -43.29 29.38 -24.62
N GLY A 178 -44.52 29.28 -24.11
CA GLY A 178 -45.73 29.54 -24.90
C GLY A 178 -46.31 28.34 -25.68
N ILE A 179 -45.75 27.13 -25.53
CA ILE A 179 -46.38 25.92 -26.09
C ILE A 179 -47.47 25.46 -25.11
N ARG A 180 -48.70 25.90 -25.35
CA ARG A 180 -49.90 25.42 -24.66
C ARG A 180 -50.59 24.38 -25.53
N LEU A 181 -50.72 23.16 -24.99
CA LEU A 181 -51.46 22.06 -25.61
C LEU A 181 -52.81 21.89 -24.89
N GLU A 182 -53.80 21.37 -25.60
CA GLU A 182 -55.20 21.31 -25.12
C GLU A 182 -55.40 20.24 -24.05
N THR A 183 -54.55 19.21 -23.98
CA THR A 183 -54.66 18.14 -22.98
C THR A 183 -53.34 17.82 -22.24
N PRO A 184 -53.38 17.54 -20.92
CA PRO A 184 -52.20 17.14 -20.15
C PRO A 184 -51.52 15.84 -20.65
N ALA A 185 -52.30 14.91 -21.19
CA ALA A 185 -51.79 13.63 -21.69
C ALA A 185 -50.93 13.78 -22.96
N GLU A 186 -51.25 14.75 -23.82
CA GLU A 186 -50.44 15.07 -25.00
C GLU A 186 -49.12 15.72 -24.62
N LEU A 187 -49.13 16.59 -23.60
CA LEU A 187 -47.91 17.21 -23.08
C LEU A 187 -46.97 16.16 -22.47
N ASP A 188 -47.50 15.18 -21.74
CA ASP A 188 -46.74 14.05 -21.20
C ASP A 188 -46.07 13.20 -22.28
N ARG A 189 -46.78 12.97 -23.39
CA ARG A 189 -46.23 12.23 -24.53
C ARG A 189 -45.11 13.00 -25.23
N ILE A 190 -45.33 14.28 -25.51
CA ILE A 190 -44.43 15.13 -26.30
C ILE A 190 -43.15 15.47 -25.52
N CYS A 191 -43.29 15.78 -24.23
CA CYS A 191 -42.16 16.13 -23.35
C CYS A 191 -41.41 14.91 -22.78
N LYS A 192 -41.59 13.72 -23.39
CA LYS A 192 -40.89 12.52 -22.97
C LYS A 192 -39.43 12.55 -23.41
N VAL A 193 -38.52 12.61 -22.44
CA VAL A 193 -37.08 12.66 -22.71
C VAL A 193 -36.56 11.32 -23.26
N PRO A 194 -35.85 11.29 -24.40
CA PRO A 194 -35.29 10.07 -24.95
C PRO A 194 -34.23 9.44 -24.05
N ARG A 195 -34.29 8.12 -23.86
CA ARG A 195 -33.25 7.35 -23.13
C ARG A 195 -31.85 7.50 -23.72
N ALA A 196 -31.75 7.76 -25.03
CA ALA A 196 -30.49 7.99 -25.71
C ALA A 196 -29.76 9.24 -25.17
N LEU A 197 -30.49 10.33 -24.92
CA LEU A 197 -29.95 11.58 -24.34
C LEU A 197 -29.44 11.35 -22.91
N ILE A 198 -30.19 10.59 -22.12
CA ILE A 198 -29.75 10.22 -20.76
C ILE A 198 -28.50 9.34 -20.82
N ARG A 199 -28.44 8.41 -21.78
CA ARG A 199 -27.31 7.48 -21.94
C ARG A 199 -26.02 8.20 -22.38
N SER A 200 -26.10 9.20 -23.26
CA SER A 200 -24.92 9.96 -23.69
C SER A 200 -24.25 10.73 -22.54
N GLU A 201 -25.03 11.15 -21.54
CA GLU A 201 -24.54 11.92 -20.39
C GLU A 201 -24.18 11.06 -19.17
N GLN A 202 -24.31 9.72 -19.24
CA GLN A 202 -23.99 8.80 -18.14
C GLN A 202 -22.55 8.88 -17.65
N HIS A 203 -21.63 9.36 -18.48
CA HIS A 203 -20.22 9.54 -18.14
C HIS A 203 -20.02 10.46 -16.92
N LEU A 204 -20.99 11.35 -16.60
CA LEU A 204 -20.95 12.23 -15.43
C LEU A 204 -21.25 11.52 -14.10
N LYS A 205 -21.75 10.28 -14.13
CA LYS A 205 -21.96 9.46 -12.93
C LYS A 205 -20.66 9.28 -12.12
N LYS A 206 -19.50 9.41 -12.76
CA LYS A 206 -18.17 9.43 -12.10
C LYS A 206 -18.05 10.52 -11.03
N VAL A 207 -18.70 11.67 -11.23
CA VAL A 207 -18.68 12.79 -10.26
C VAL A 207 -19.49 12.44 -9.02
N TYR A 208 -20.66 11.82 -9.20
CA TYR A 208 -21.44 11.31 -8.08
C TYR A 208 -20.65 10.28 -7.28
N ARG A 209 -20.05 9.30 -7.96
CA ARG A 209 -19.19 8.28 -7.33
C ARG A 209 -18.10 8.96 -6.50
N HIS A 210 -17.35 9.90 -7.06
CA HIS A 210 -16.32 10.63 -6.31
C HIS A 210 -16.81 11.35 -5.04
N LYS A 211 -17.98 11.97 -5.10
CA LYS A 211 -18.51 12.78 -3.98
C LYS A 211 -19.24 11.96 -2.91
N LYS A 212 -19.97 10.91 -3.30
CA LYS A 212 -20.90 10.18 -2.42
C LYS A 212 -20.51 8.71 -2.21
N ASP A 213 -19.68 8.14 -3.07
CA ASP A 213 -19.14 6.79 -2.97
C ASP A 213 -17.60 6.83 -3.07
N ARG A 214 -16.99 7.40 -2.02
CA ARG A 214 -15.55 7.65 -1.98
C ARG A 214 -14.75 6.37 -2.18
N LYS A 215 -15.25 5.23 -1.69
CA LYS A 215 -14.61 3.91 -1.85
C LYS A 215 -14.55 3.51 -3.32
N ALA A 216 -15.69 3.48 -4.03
CA ALA A 216 -15.69 3.12 -5.44
C ALA A 216 -14.86 4.09 -6.30
N SER A 217 -14.79 5.36 -5.90
CA SER A 217 -13.90 6.34 -6.56
C SER A 217 -12.42 6.10 -6.30
N ASP A 218 -12.06 5.59 -5.12
CA ASP A 218 -10.68 5.28 -4.78
C ASP A 218 -10.22 4.01 -5.50
N ASP A 219 -11.09 3.01 -5.59
CA ASP A 219 -10.85 1.76 -6.32
C ASP A 219 -10.56 1.98 -7.82
N ASP A 220 -11.22 2.97 -8.42
CA ASP A 220 -11.10 3.39 -9.84
C ASP A 220 -9.91 4.34 -10.11
N ARG A 221 -9.08 4.63 -9.10
CA ARG A 221 -7.88 5.46 -9.32
C ARG A 221 -6.95 4.84 -10.37
N PRO A 222 -6.33 5.66 -11.23
CA PRO A 222 -5.35 5.16 -12.19
C PRO A 222 -4.18 4.53 -11.44
N ARG A 223 -3.87 3.27 -11.77
CA ARG A 223 -2.81 2.49 -11.13
C ARG A 223 -1.57 2.48 -11.99
N VAL A 224 -0.41 2.75 -11.39
CA VAL A 224 0.88 2.56 -12.05
C VAL A 224 1.27 1.09 -11.95
N LYS A 225 1.51 0.44 -13.10
CA LYS A 225 1.98 -0.94 -13.12
C LYS A 225 3.45 -0.98 -12.70
N ARG A 226 3.72 -1.56 -11.53
CA ARG A 226 5.08 -1.88 -11.08
C ARG A 226 5.45 -3.28 -11.57
N VAL A 227 6.64 -3.42 -12.13
CA VAL A 227 7.18 -4.70 -12.60
C VAL A 227 8.24 -5.20 -11.62
N ILE A 228 8.38 -6.53 -11.54
CA ILE A 228 9.35 -7.21 -10.66
C ILE A 228 10.60 -7.66 -11.41
N THR A 229 10.76 -7.26 -12.67
CA THR A 229 11.86 -7.69 -13.53
C THR A 229 13.19 -7.16 -12.98
N GLY A 230 14.16 -8.07 -12.76
CA GLY A 230 15.48 -7.74 -12.24
C GLY A 230 15.57 -7.68 -10.70
N MET A 231 14.45 -7.85 -9.98
CA MET A 231 14.49 -7.96 -8.52
C MET A 231 15.02 -9.32 -8.08
N GLN A 232 15.80 -9.34 -7.01
CA GLN A 232 16.21 -10.55 -6.31
C GLN A 232 15.27 -10.82 -5.12
N PRO A 233 15.14 -12.09 -4.67
CA PRO A 233 14.39 -12.40 -3.47
C PRO A 233 14.89 -11.55 -2.29
N MET A 234 13.94 -11.04 -1.51
CA MET A 234 14.17 -10.20 -0.33
C MET A 234 14.74 -8.80 -0.62
N ASP A 235 14.79 -8.37 -1.89
CA ASP A 235 15.07 -6.96 -2.21
C ASP A 235 14.02 -6.03 -1.60
N CYS A 236 12.74 -6.44 -1.64
CA CYS A 236 11.66 -5.69 -1.01
C CYS A 236 10.59 -6.65 -0.46
N VAL A 237 10.33 -6.52 0.85
CA VAL A 237 9.27 -7.25 1.54
C VAL A 237 8.19 -6.27 1.94
N VAL A 238 6.94 -6.57 1.60
CA VAL A 238 5.77 -5.83 2.08
C VAL A 238 5.21 -6.53 3.30
N MET A 239 5.02 -5.79 4.39
CA MET A 239 4.48 -6.32 5.63
C MET A 239 3.13 -5.68 5.93
N ASP A 240 2.17 -6.49 6.37
CA ASP A 240 0.85 -6.02 6.78
C ASP A 240 0.17 -7.03 7.74
N VAL A 241 -0.83 -6.55 8.47
CA VAL A 241 -1.59 -7.34 9.47
C VAL A 241 -3.01 -7.57 8.96
N HIS A 242 -3.41 -8.85 8.87
CA HIS A 242 -4.71 -9.24 8.36
C HIS A 242 -5.58 -9.91 9.42
N HIS A 243 -6.90 -9.71 9.34
CA HIS A 243 -7.86 -10.42 10.18
C HIS A 243 -8.31 -11.69 9.48
N VAL A 244 -8.00 -12.85 10.06
CA VAL A 244 -8.37 -14.14 9.47
C VAL A 244 -9.83 -14.46 9.75
N ASN A 245 -10.63 -14.68 8.71
CA ASN A 245 -12.06 -14.97 8.86
C ASN A 245 -12.37 -16.43 9.24
N VAL A 246 -11.60 -17.02 10.17
CA VAL A 246 -11.85 -18.36 10.74
C VAL A 246 -12.06 -18.24 12.24
N LEU A 247 -13.19 -18.77 12.72
CA LEU A 247 -13.57 -18.73 14.12
C LEU A 247 -12.84 -19.82 14.92
N LEU A 248 -12.10 -19.43 15.94
CA LEU A 248 -11.43 -20.32 16.88
C LEU A 248 -12.05 -20.21 18.27
N LYS A 249 -11.90 -21.25 19.08
CA LYS A 249 -12.29 -21.26 20.49
C LYS A 249 -11.12 -20.77 21.35
N ARG A 250 -11.41 -19.86 22.28
CA ARG A 250 -10.48 -19.38 23.31
C ARG A 250 -10.50 -20.29 24.52
N GLU A 251 -9.46 -20.21 25.35
CA GLU A 251 -9.38 -21.00 26.59
C GLU A 251 -10.49 -20.64 27.57
N ASN A 252 -10.89 -19.36 27.59
CA ASN A 252 -12.02 -18.86 28.40
C ASN A 252 -13.42 -19.26 27.88
N GLY A 253 -13.49 -20.13 26.87
CA GLY A 253 -14.76 -20.63 26.30
C GLY A 253 -15.43 -19.70 25.29
N THR A 254 -14.96 -18.45 25.14
CA THR A 254 -15.46 -17.55 24.10
C THR A 254 -14.85 -17.89 22.73
N THR A 255 -15.31 -17.22 21.67
CA THR A 255 -14.76 -17.40 20.32
C THR A 255 -14.10 -16.12 19.80
N GLY A 256 -13.11 -16.29 18.94
CA GLY A 256 -12.34 -15.20 18.36
C GLY A 256 -11.81 -15.54 16.97
N THR A 257 -11.34 -14.51 16.26
CA THR A 257 -10.64 -14.66 14.98
C THR A 257 -9.18 -14.30 15.20
N PRO A 258 -8.21 -15.12 14.73
CA PRO A 258 -6.81 -14.78 14.85
C PRO A 258 -6.42 -13.66 13.87
N LYS A 259 -5.32 -12.99 14.17
CA LYS A 259 -4.66 -12.04 13.26
C LYS A 259 -3.47 -12.74 12.60
N LEU A 260 -3.25 -12.46 11.33
CA LEU A 260 -2.16 -12.98 10.51
C LEU A 260 -1.19 -11.85 10.21
N LEU A 261 0.05 -11.99 10.66
CA LEU A 261 1.17 -11.16 10.26
C LEU A 261 1.72 -11.72 8.96
N GLY A 262 1.67 -10.95 7.87
CA GLY A 262 2.18 -11.37 6.58
C GLY A 262 3.37 -10.54 6.14
N PHE A 263 4.42 -11.21 5.65
CA PHE A 263 5.61 -10.61 5.04
C PHE A 263 5.78 -11.20 3.64
N MET A 264 5.39 -10.44 2.63
CA MET A 264 5.42 -10.89 1.24
C MET A 264 6.68 -10.37 0.54
N ASP A 265 7.51 -11.29 0.04
CA ASP A 265 8.59 -10.97 -0.88
C ASP A 265 8.03 -10.59 -2.25
N ILE A 266 8.32 -9.38 -2.71
CA ILE A 266 7.76 -8.85 -3.96
C ILE A 266 8.30 -9.58 -5.20
N ALA A 267 9.56 -10.02 -5.16
CA ALA A 267 10.23 -10.66 -6.29
C ALA A 267 9.62 -12.05 -6.58
N THR A 268 9.45 -12.88 -5.55
CA THR A 268 8.96 -14.25 -5.72
C THR A 268 7.48 -14.44 -5.39
N ARG A 269 6.84 -13.46 -4.75
CA ARG A 269 5.48 -13.56 -4.18
C ARG A 269 5.32 -14.65 -3.11
N ARG A 270 6.43 -15.16 -2.56
CA ARG A 270 6.40 -15.98 -1.35
C ARG A 270 6.02 -15.12 -0.16
N VAL A 271 5.31 -15.71 0.79
CA VAL A 271 4.80 -14.99 1.96
C VAL A 271 5.20 -15.76 3.21
N TRP A 272 5.94 -15.10 4.09
CA TRP A 272 6.14 -15.55 5.46
C TRP A 272 4.95 -15.11 6.30
N CYS A 273 4.42 -16.00 7.14
CA CYS A 273 3.20 -15.76 7.88
C CYS A 273 3.34 -16.22 9.32
N GLU A 274 2.91 -15.38 10.26
CA GLU A 274 2.76 -15.75 11.66
C GLU A 274 1.36 -15.43 12.17
N LEU A 275 0.80 -16.34 12.97
CA LEU A 275 -0.52 -16.17 13.57
C LEU A 275 -0.40 -15.69 15.01
N VAL A 276 -1.22 -14.69 15.33
CA VAL A 276 -1.44 -14.15 16.68
C VAL A 276 -2.89 -14.37 17.07
N PHE A 277 -3.12 -15.06 18.18
CA PHE A 277 -4.45 -15.26 18.74
C PHE A 277 -4.51 -14.71 20.16
N LEU A 278 -5.43 -13.79 20.39
CA LEU A 278 -5.56 -13.07 21.65
C LEU A 278 -6.71 -13.66 22.47
N GLU A 279 -6.41 -14.00 23.73
CA GLU A 279 -7.39 -14.54 24.68
C GLU A 279 -8.40 -13.48 25.15
N THR A 280 -8.07 -12.20 25.03
CA THR A 280 -8.93 -11.05 25.36
C THR A 280 -9.08 -10.12 24.16
N LYS A 281 -9.98 -9.13 24.27
CA LYS A 281 -10.10 -8.10 23.23
C LYS A 281 -8.81 -7.29 23.17
N GLY A 282 -8.16 -7.26 22.00
CA GLY A 282 -6.91 -6.52 21.81
C GLY A 282 -6.46 -6.49 20.35
N GLY A 283 -5.38 -5.73 20.11
CA GLY A 283 -4.65 -5.67 18.85
C GLY A 283 -3.36 -6.48 18.90
N VAL A 284 -2.77 -6.71 17.73
CA VAL A 284 -1.38 -7.20 17.62
C VAL A 284 -0.47 -6.22 18.36
N ARG A 285 0.47 -6.75 19.15
CA ARG A 285 1.44 -5.94 19.89
C ARG A 285 2.72 -5.80 19.07
N ASN A 286 3.51 -4.77 19.36
CA ASN A 286 4.81 -4.56 18.72
C ASN A 286 5.72 -5.79 18.88
N ALA A 287 5.70 -6.42 20.06
CA ALA A 287 6.45 -7.65 20.32
C ALA A 287 6.09 -8.77 19.33
N ASP A 288 4.79 -9.01 19.09
CA ASP A 288 4.34 -10.07 18.18
C ASP A 288 4.86 -9.84 16.73
N VAL A 289 4.97 -8.57 16.30
CA VAL A 289 5.49 -8.24 14.96
C VAL A 289 7.00 -8.39 14.89
N ILE A 290 7.72 -7.94 15.92
CA ILE A 290 9.18 -8.13 16.00
C ILE A 290 9.49 -9.63 15.95
N GLU A 291 8.82 -10.44 16.76
CA GLU A 291 8.98 -11.89 16.79
C GLU A 291 8.79 -12.53 15.41
N ALA A 292 7.73 -12.14 14.69
CA ALA A 292 7.48 -12.65 13.35
C ALA A 292 8.53 -12.22 12.32
N PHE A 293 9.01 -10.97 12.41
CA PHE A 293 10.09 -10.47 11.57
C PHE A 293 11.41 -11.21 11.84
N VAL A 294 11.72 -11.44 13.11
CA VAL A 294 12.91 -12.18 13.55
C VAL A 294 12.91 -13.60 13.01
N ALA A 295 11.79 -14.30 13.17
CA ALA A 295 11.64 -15.67 12.68
C ALA A 295 11.87 -15.74 11.15
N MET A 296 11.34 -14.78 10.39
CA MET A 296 11.61 -14.66 8.95
C MET A 296 13.08 -14.39 8.65
N ALA A 297 13.69 -13.43 9.37
CA ALA A 297 15.07 -12.99 9.16
C ALA A 297 16.11 -14.08 9.46
N GLN A 298 15.80 -15.00 10.37
CA GLN A 298 16.64 -16.15 10.69
C GLN A 298 16.43 -17.34 9.73
N HIS A 299 15.31 -17.36 8.99
CA HIS A 299 14.97 -18.49 8.15
C HIS A 299 15.80 -18.50 6.85
N SER A 300 16.53 -19.58 6.58
CA SER A 300 17.44 -19.71 5.44
C SER A 300 16.78 -19.60 4.05
N ALA A 301 15.47 -19.88 3.95
CA ALA A 301 14.71 -19.69 2.71
C ALA A 301 14.08 -18.29 2.54
N PHE A 302 14.28 -17.38 3.49
CA PHE A 302 13.86 -15.98 3.41
C PHE A 302 15.05 -15.10 3.76
N GLY A 303 15.39 -14.95 5.04
CA GLY A 303 16.49 -14.13 5.51
C GLY A 303 16.07 -12.68 5.71
N LEU A 304 17.06 -11.81 5.87
CA LEU A 304 16.86 -10.40 6.16
C LEU A 304 16.59 -9.62 4.85
N PRO A 305 15.51 -8.83 4.77
CA PRO A 305 15.22 -8.03 3.59
C PRO A 305 16.17 -6.84 3.44
N LYS A 306 16.40 -6.39 2.20
CA LYS A 306 17.10 -5.11 1.94
C LYS A 306 16.21 -3.91 2.21
N THR A 307 14.90 -4.04 1.95
CA THR A 307 13.91 -2.98 2.16
C THR A 307 12.62 -3.59 2.67
N LEU A 308 12.08 -2.99 3.74
CA LEU A 308 10.80 -3.35 4.31
C LEU A 308 9.78 -2.26 3.97
N TYR A 309 8.64 -2.63 3.42
CA TYR A 309 7.56 -1.72 3.07
C TYR A 309 6.40 -1.91 4.05
N CYS A 310 6.14 -0.90 4.86
CA CYS A 310 5.12 -0.92 5.92
C CYS A 310 4.05 0.13 5.65
N ASP A 311 2.84 -0.11 6.13
CA ASP A 311 1.82 0.94 6.14
C ASP A 311 2.13 2.01 7.20
N ASN A 312 1.54 3.20 7.04
CA ASN A 312 1.69 4.35 7.93
C ASN A 312 0.64 4.41 9.06
N GLY A 313 -0.06 3.31 9.31
CA GLY A 313 -1.05 3.22 10.39
C GLY A 313 -0.40 3.41 11.77
N LYS A 314 -1.16 3.91 12.76
CA LYS A 314 -0.69 4.04 14.15
C LYS A 314 -0.23 2.72 14.77
N GLU A 315 -0.69 1.59 14.21
CA GLU A 315 -0.28 0.24 14.58
C GLU A 315 1.19 -0.06 14.20
N TYR A 316 1.85 0.78 13.39
CA TYR A 316 3.20 0.58 12.85
C TYR A 316 4.28 1.47 13.47
N LEU A 317 4.07 1.98 14.69
CA LEU A 317 5.10 2.73 15.44
C LEU A 317 6.38 1.91 15.68
N PHE A 318 6.31 0.58 15.60
CA PHE A 318 7.47 -0.31 15.69
C PHE A 318 8.40 -0.24 14.46
N ALA A 319 7.93 0.34 13.35
CA ALA A 319 8.68 0.37 12.09
C ALA A 319 9.97 1.21 12.19
N ASP A 320 10.03 2.18 13.12
CA ASP A 320 11.27 2.92 13.42
C ASP A 320 12.34 2.01 14.03
N PHE A 321 11.95 1.15 14.98
CA PHE A 321 12.87 0.18 15.58
C PHE A 321 13.36 -0.87 14.56
N LEU A 322 12.52 -1.25 13.59
CA LEU A 322 12.93 -2.11 12.47
C LEU A 322 13.91 -1.43 11.53
N ASP A 323 13.78 -0.12 11.34
CA ASP A 323 14.70 0.63 10.50
C ASP A 323 16.10 0.71 11.13
N ASP A 324 16.16 1.07 12.42
CA ASP A 324 17.41 1.09 13.19
C ASP A 324 18.09 -0.30 13.17
N ALA A 325 17.28 -1.36 13.29
CA ALA A 325 17.74 -2.73 13.17
C ALA A 325 18.36 -3.06 11.82
N MET A 326 17.63 -2.78 10.75
CA MET A 326 18.07 -3.05 9.38
C MET A 326 19.31 -2.24 9.01
N GLN A 327 19.52 -1.07 9.62
CA GLN A 327 20.71 -0.24 9.41
C GLN A 327 21.94 -0.80 10.14
N LEU A 328 21.79 -1.34 11.36
CA LEU A 328 22.90 -1.88 12.16
C LEU A 328 23.41 -3.24 11.66
N LEU A 329 22.54 -4.07 11.06
CA LEU A 329 22.82 -5.50 10.83
C LEU A 329 23.35 -5.83 9.44
N VAL A 330 23.25 -4.90 8.48
CA VAL A 330 23.65 -5.14 7.09
C VAL A 330 24.55 -3.99 6.60
N PRO A 331 25.87 -4.18 6.60
CA PRO A 331 26.79 -3.25 5.96
C PRO A 331 26.70 -3.42 4.44
N ILE A 332 25.73 -2.74 3.80
CA ILE A 332 25.75 -2.58 2.35
C ILE A 332 26.59 -1.35 2.02
N VAL A 333 27.49 -1.50 1.05
CA VAL A 333 28.21 -0.39 0.42
C VAL A 333 27.20 0.58 -0.20
N GLY A 334 26.93 1.67 0.50
CA GLY A 334 25.93 2.67 0.13
C GLY A 334 25.71 3.68 1.25
N LYS A 335 25.34 4.93 0.89
CA LYS A 335 25.33 6.09 1.80
C LYS A 335 24.63 5.77 3.15
N PRO A 336 25.32 5.89 4.29
CA PRO A 336 24.67 5.81 5.60
C PRO A 336 23.58 6.90 5.69
N GLY A 337 22.42 6.55 6.28
CA GLY A 337 21.35 7.51 6.58
C GLY A 337 20.10 7.51 5.69
N LYS A 338 19.92 6.57 4.75
CA LYS A 338 18.61 6.35 4.10
C LYS A 338 17.84 5.24 4.80
N SER A 339 16.66 5.58 5.32
CA SER A 339 15.71 4.63 5.90
C SER A 339 15.42 3.48 4.93
N ARG A 340 15.59 2.25 5.43
CA ARG A 340 15.33 0.99 4.73
C ARG A 340 13.90 0.52 4.94
N VAL A 341 13.17 1.19 5.82
CA VAL A 341 11.74 1.05 6.02
C VAL A 341 11.01 2.11 5.22
N ILE A 342 10.40 1.70 4.12
CA ILE A 342 9.56 2.59 3.32
C ILE A 342 8.16 2.56 3.90
N ARG A 343 7.74 3.70 4.45
CA ARG A 343 6.36 3.91 4.90
C ARG A 343 5.47 4.34 3.74
N ALA A 344 4.33 3.68 3.58
CA ALA A 344 3.35 4.02 2.55
C ALA A 344 2.78 5.43 2.77
N LEU A 345 2.53 6.21 1.72
CA LEU A 345 1.76 7.45 1.88
C LEU A 345 0.37 7.14 2.47
N PRO A 346 -0.17 7.99 3.36
CA PRO A 346 -1.51 7.79 3.93
C PRO A 346 -2.56 7.53 2.84
N TYR A 347 -3.44 6.54 3.06
CA TYR A 347 -4.56 6.19 2.19
C TYR A 347 -4.20 5.59 0.80
N ASN A 348 -3.04 4.92 0.67
CA ASN A 348 -2.64 4.18 -0.54
C ASN A 348 -2.78 2.64 -0.40
N ALA A 349 -3.90 2.16 0.15
CA ALA A 349 -4.19 0.71 0.29
C ALA A 349 -4.04 -0.05 -1.05
N SER A 350 -4.51 0.55 -2.15
CA SER A 350 -4.42 0.02 -3.52
C SER A 350 -2.98 -0.27 -4.02
N ALA A 351 -1.96 0.32 -3.38
CA ALA A 351 -0.56 0.13 -3.77
C ALA A 351 0.11 -1.09 -3.11
N LYS A 352 -0.56 -1.79 -2.18
CA LYS A 352 -0.01 -2.93 -1.44
C LYS A 352 -0.45 -4.26 -2.07
N PRO A 353 0.45 -5.02 -2.72
CA PRO A 353 0.05 -6.28 -3.32
C PRO A 353 -0.27 -7.37 -2.29
N ILE A 354 0.11 -7.19 -1.01
CA ILE A 354 -0.19 -8.13 0.08
C ILE A 354 -1.67 -8.12 0.46
N GLU A 355 -2.36 -6.97 0.39
CA GLU A 355 -3.81 -6.90 0.68
C GLU A 355 -4.61 -7.73 -0.33
N ALA A 356 -4.26 -7.63 -1.62
CA ALA A 356 -4.84 -8.47 -2.66
C ALA A 356 -4.50 -9.95 -2.45
N TRP A 357 -3.30 -10.25 -1.94
CA TRP A 357 -2.92 -11.61 -1.59
C TRP A 357 -3.76 -12.15 -0.44
N PHE A 358 -4.00 -11.40 0.65
CA PHE A 358 -4.86 -11.85 1.74
C PHE A 358 -6.27 -12.19 1.26
N GLY A 359 -6.89 -11.30 0.46
CA GLY A 359 -8.20 -11.56 -0.11
C GLY A 359 -8.24 -12.81 -0.98
N HIS A 360 -7.22 -13.02 -1.82
CA HIS A 360 -7.10 -14.25 -2.60
C HIS A 360 -6.90 -15.49 -1.72
N PHE A 361 -6.02 -15.38 -0.72
CA PHE A 361 -5.68 -16.49 0.17
C PHE A 361 -6.91 -16.93 1.00
N GLU A 362 -7.68 -15.96 1.50
CA GLU A 362 -8.95 -16.24 2.17
C GLU A 362 -9.94 -16.99 1.26
N GLN A 363 -10.17 -16.43 0.06
CA GLN A 363 -11.20 -16.92 -0.85
C GLN A 363 -10.83 -18.21 -1.55
N GLN A 364 -9.55 -18.57 -1.67
CA GLN A 364 -9.14 -19.81 -2.32
C GLN A 364 -8.79 -20.91 -1.34
N PHE A 365 -8.12 -20.57 -0.22
CA PHE A 365 -7.58 -21.56 0.70
C PHE A 365 -8.37 -21.60 2.00
N LEU A 366 -8.46 -20.50 2.74
CA LEU A 366 -9.09 -20.51 4.09
C LEU A 366 -10.60 -20.77 4.05
N LYS A 367 -11.29 -20.50 2.94
CA LYS A 367 -12.70 -20.88 2.76
C LYS A 367 -12.98 -22.38 2.93
N THR A 368 -11.94 -23.21 2.79
CA THR A 368 -12.05 -24.67 2.94
C THR A 368 -11.94 -25.11 4.40
N CYS A 369 -11.49 -24.22 5.30
CA CYS A 369 -11.35 -24.51 6.70
C CYS A 369 -12.72 -24.53 7.41
N PRO A 370 -12.98 -25.54 8.25
CA PRO A 370 -14.08 -25.49 9.21
C PRO A 370 -14.00 -24.22 10.07
N GLY A 371 -15.13 -23.56 10.29
CA GLY A 371 -15.20 -22.30 11.04
C GLY A 371 -14.94 -21.03 10.25
N TYR A 372 -14.78 -21.12 8.92
CA TYR A 372 -14.73 -19.93 8.08
C TYR A 372 -16.08 -19.16 8.08
N ILE A 373 -16.04 -17.87 8.40
CA ILE A 373 -17.23 -17.02 8.56
C ILE A 373 -17.46 -16.05 7.39
N GLY A 374 -16.55 -15.96 6.42
CA GLY A 374 -16.65 -15.02 5.31
C GLY A 374 -16.33 -13.56 5.67
N ASP A 375 -16.29 -12.71 4.64
CA ASP A 375 -15.80 -11.33 4.72
C ASP A 375 -16.79 -10.37 5.42
N ASP A 376 -18.09 -10.70 5.43
CA ASP A 376 -19.13 -9.92 6.09
C ASP A 376 -19.34 -10.40 7.52
N ARG A 377 -18.79 -9.67 8.49
CA ARG A 377 -18.96 -9.97 9.92
C ARG A 377 -20.38 -9.73 10.43
N MET A 378 -21.15 -8.84 9.78
CA MET A 378 -22.53 -8.55 10.18
C MET A 378 -23.48 -9.63 9.66
N ASN A 379 -23.15 -10.22 8.52
CA ASN A 379 -23.85 -11.37 7.95
C ASN A 379 -22.87 -12.50 7.61
N PRO A 380 -22.32 -13.20 8.62
CA PRO A 380 -21.34 -14.24 8.40
C PRO A 380 -21.96 -15.39 7.60
N LYS A 381 -21.14 -16.03 6.76
CA LYS A 381 -21.52 -17.22 6.00
C LYS A 381 -22.04 -18.28 6.95
N ARG A 382 -23.24 -18.76 6.65
CA ARG A 382 -23.94 -19.76 7.44
C ARG A 382 -23.86 -21.10 6.71
N PRO A 383 -23.34 -22.16 7.34
CA PRO A 383 -23.33 -23.49 6.72
C PRO A 383 -24.75 -24.05 6.54
N ALA A 384 -25.71 -23.59 7.35
CA ALA A 384 -27.13 -23.91 7.21
C ALA A 384 -27.98 -22.68 7.57
N LEU A 385 -29.20 -22.59 7.02
CA LEU A 385 -30.12 -21.48 7.29
C LEU A 385 -30.33 -21.30 8.80
N GLY A 386 -30.07 -20.09 9.30
CA GLY A 386 -30.22 -19.77 10.73
C GLY A 386 -29.07 -20.19 11.65
N ARG A 387 -28.14 -21.08 11.25
CA ARG A 387 -27.03 -21.54 12.11
C ARG A 387 -25.72 -20.83 11.78
N LEU A 388 -25.03 -20.34 12.81
CA LEU A 388 -23.67 -19.79 12.67
C LEU A 388 -22.66 -20.93 12.44
N ALA A 389 -21.54 -20.63 11.79
CA ALA A 389 -20.47 -21.60 11.63
C ALA A 389 -19.95 -22.03 13.02
N ALA A 390 -19.84 -23.35 13.23
CA ALA A 390 -19.15 -23.88 14.40
C ALA A 390 -17.68 -23.44 14.34
N PRO A 391 -17.03 -23.13 15.48
CA PRO A 391 -15.61 -22.83 15.50
C PRO A 391 -14.82 -24.03 14.94
N PHE A 392 -13.62 -23.74 14.44
CA PHE A 392 -12.67 -24.74 13.98
C PHE A 392 -12.49 -25.83 15.04
N ASN A 393 -12.52 -27.08 14.62
CA ASN A 393 -12.39 -28.22 15.51
C ASN A 393 -10.90 -28.50 15.78
N GLY A 394 -10.37 -27.85 16.81
CA GLY A 394 -8.97 -27.97 17.24
C GLY A 394 -8.52 -26.78 18.06
N ASP A 395 -7.34 -26.89 18.66
CA ASP A 395 -6.69 -25.78 19.35
C ASP A 395 -5.98 -24.84 18.36
N PHE A 396 -5.43 -23.74 18.88
CA PHE A 396 -4.72 -22.75 18.08
C PHE A 396 -3.50 -23.34 17.35
N ILE A 397 -2.82 -24.31 17.97
CA ILE A 397 -1.65 -24.99 17.39
C ILE A 397 -2.06 -25.86 16.20
N ALA A 398 -3.17 -26.59 16.30
CA ALA A 398 -3.74 -27.35 15.19
C ALA A 398 -4.11 -26.43 14.03
N PHE A 399 -4.71 -25.27 14.31
CA PHE A 399 -5.01 -24.29 13.27
C PHE A 399 -3.74 -23.73 12.60
N LYS A 400 -2.67 -23.44 13.36
CA LYS A 400 -1.36 -23.06 12.79
C LYS A 400 -0.83 -24.12 11.82
N ARG A 401 -0.95 -25.41 12.16
CA ARG A 401 -0.53 -26.50 11.25
C ARG A 401 -1.34 -26.52 9.95
N VAL A 402 -2.66 -26.32 10.04
CA VAL A 402 -3.53 -26.23 8.85
C VAL A 402 -3.14 -25.03 7.98
N LEU A 403 -2.95 -23.85 8.58
CA LEU A 403 -2.51 -22.66 7.86
C LEU A 403 -1.17 -22.92 7.13
N ASN A 404 -0.19 -23.50 7.82
CA ASN A 404 1.11 -23.82 7.22
C ASN A 404 0.98 -24.80 6.04
N GLY A 405 0.07 -25.77 6.12
CA GLY A 405 -0.27 -26.65 5.00
C GLY A 405 -0.87 -25.88 3.81
N LEU A 406 -1.79 -24.96 4.07
CA LEU A 406 -2.40 -24.11 3.03
C LEU A 406 -1.39 -23.14 2.40
N LEU A 407 -0.45 -22.59 3.19
CA LEU A 407 0.64 -21.75 2.67
C LEU A 407 1.55 -22.55 1.74
N ARG A 408 1.90 -23.80 2.09
CA ARG A 408 2.65 -24.70 1.20
C ARG A 408 1.88 -24.99 -0.10
N ALA A 409 0.57 -25.18 -0.01
CA ALA A 409 -0.28 -25.35 -1.19
C ALA A 409 -0.27 -24.09 -2.07
N TYR A 410 -0.34 -22.89 -1.47
CA TYR A 410 -0.21 -21.62 -2.19
C TYR A 410 1.13 -21.51 -2.92
N GLU A 411 2.25 -21.89 -2.29
CA GLU A 411 3.58 -21.76 -2.88
C GLU A 411 3.78 -22.62 -4.14
N VAL A 412 3.06 -23.76 -4.26
CA VAL A 412 3.15 -24.65 -5.43
C VAL A 412 2.14 -24.31 -6.53
N MET A 413 1.14 -23.46 -6.27
CA MET A 413 0.14 -23.10 -7.27
C MET A 413 0.69 -22.07 -8.28
N PRO A 414 0.58 -22.34 -9.59
CA PRO A 414 0.94 -21.38 -10.64
C PRO A 414 0.17 -20.06 -10.54
N GLN A 415 0.85 -18.93 -10.75
CA GLN A 415 0.22 -17.61 -10.73
C GLN A 415 0.33 -16.87 -12.06
N SER A 416 -0.80 -16.31 -12.49
CA SER A 416 -0.83 -15.36 -13.60
C SER A 416 -0.24 -13.99 -13.21
N GLY A 417 -0.07 -13.10 -14.18
CA GLY A 417 0.42 -11.74 -13.91
C GLY A 417 1.93 -11.66 -13.73
N ALA A 418 2.40 -11.24 -12.55
CA ALA A 418 3.81 -10.92 -12.30
C ALA A 418 4.74 -12.14 -12.47
N LEU A 419 4.29 -13.33 -12.06
CA LEU A 419 5.05 -14.58 -12.17
C LEU A 419 4.88 -15.29 -13.53
N LYS A 420 4.10 -14.73 -14.47
CA LYS A 420 3.94 -15.25 -15.85
C LYS A 420 3.62 -16.76 -15.95
N GLY A 421 2.84 -17.30 -15.01
CA GLY A 421 2.45 -18.71 -14.98
C GLY A 421 3.33 -19.60 -14.11
N LEU A 422 4.39 -19.08 -13.49
CA LEU A 422 5.18 -19.81 -12.50
C LEU A 422 4.52 -19.75 -11.12
N SER A 423 4.77 -20.77 -10.28
CA SER A 423 4.42 -20.70 -8.87
C SER A 423 5.44 -19.87 -8.07
N PRO A 424 5.08 -19.33 -6.89
CA PRO A 424 6.03 -18.65 -6.02
C PRO A 424 7.27 -19.49 -5.69
N ARG A 425 7.07 -20.79 -5.45
CA ARG A 425 8.15 -21.75 -5.23
C ARG A 425 9.07 -21.90 -6.43
N GLN A 426 8.52 -22.07 -7.63
CA GLN A 426 9.31 -22.21 -8.86
C GLN A 426 10.14 -20.96 -9.15
N SER A 427 9.56 -19.78 -8.92
CA SER A 427 10.26 -18.49 -9.05
C SER A 427 11.45 -18.43 -8.09
N PHE A 428 11.24 -18.74 -6.81
CA PHE A 428 12.28 -18.77 -5.80
C PHE A 428 13.38 -19.80 -6.12
N GLU A 429 13.01 -21.03 -6.47
CA GLU A 429 13.96 -22.09 -6.86
C GLU A 429 14.80 -21.70 -8.09
N ALA A 430 14.26 -20.88 -9.00
CA ALA A 430 15.03 -20.35 -10.12
C ALA A 430 16.11 -19.36 -9.65
N HIS A 431 15.81 -18.49 -8.70
CA HIS A 431 16.80 -17.58 -8.11
C HIS A 431 17.88 -18.33 -7.32
N VAL A 432 17.49 -19.34 -6.53
CA VAL A 432 18.46 -20.19 -5.80
C VAL A 432 19.41 -20.88 -6.78
N ARG A 433 18.88 -21.45 -7.88
CA ARG A 433 19.71 -22.06 -8.95
C ARG A 433 20.62 -21.05 -9.65
N GLN A 434 20.27 -19.77 -9.67
CA GLN A 434 21.09 -18.68 -10.19
C GLN A 434 22.13 -18.16 -9.18
N GLY A 435 22.24 -18.79 -8.00
CA GLY A 435 23.23 -18.46 -6.98
C GLY A 435 22.75 -17.49 -5.91
N TRP A 436 21.44 -17.21 -5.82
CA TRP A 436 20.91 -16.45 -4.69
C TRP A 436 21.09 -17.23 -3.38
N ALA A 437 21.55 -16.52 -2.35
CA ALA A 437 21.67 -17.03 -0.98
C ALA A 437 21.09 -16.01 0.00
N ALA A 438 20.41 -16.49 1.03
CA ALA A 438 19.82 -15.64 2.05
C ALA A 438 20.91 -15.05 2.96
N THR A 439 20.80 -13.75 3.25
CA THR A 439 21.52 -13.15 4.37
C THR A 439 20.69 -13.39 5.63
N VAL A 440 21.11 -14.32 6.47
CA VAL A 440 20.45 -14.58 7.75
C VAL A 440 21.10 -13.78 8.86
N ILE A 441 20.30 -13.44 9.86
CA ILE A 441 20.76 -12.71 11.04
C ILE A 441 21.20 -13.66 12.15
N ASP A 442 22.29 -13.31 12.84
CA ASP A 442 22.74 -13.98 14.05
C ASP A 442 21.72 -13.77 15.19
N PRO A 443 21.15 -14.86 15.77
CA PRO A 443 20.22 -14.78 16.90
C PRO A 443 20.73 -13.96 18.08
N ASP A 444 22.03 -13.99 18.37
CA ASP A 444 22.60 -13.30 19.53
C ASP A 444 22.66 -11.79 19.31
N ARG A 445 22.78 -11.33 18.06
CA ARG A 445 22.73 -9.90 17.72
C ARG A 445 21.31 -9.35 17.74
N LEU A 446 20.30 -10.18 17.64
CA LEU A 446 18.90 -9.76 17.58
C LEU A 446 18.37 -9.23 18.91
N ASN A 447 18.82 -9.83 20.01
CA ASN A 447 18.52 -9.38 21.38
C ASN A 447 19.12 -8.01 21.71
N THR A 448 19.91 -7.45 20.80
CA THR A 448 20.71 -6.24 21.02
C THR A 448 20.23 -5.01 20.27
N VAL A 449 19.24 -5.20 19.40
CA VAL A 449 18.86 -4.24 18.38
C VAL A 449 17.46 -3.66 18.64
N PHE A 450 16.51 -4.47 19.10
CA PHE A 450 15.20 -3.97 19.53
C PHE A 450 15.17 -3.72 21.04
N THR A 451 16.07 -2.87 21.50
CA THR A 451 16.31 -2.65 22.91
C THR A 451 16.13 -1.18 23.27
N LYS A 452 15.53 -0.93 24.44
CA LYS A 452 15.55 0.40 25.04
C LYS A 452 16.81 0.52 25.90
N PRO A 453 17.71 1.48 25.61
CA PRO A 453 18.87 1.71 26.45
C PRO A 453 18.43 2.32 27.79
N GLU A 454 18.89 1.75 28.89
CA GLU A 454 18.74 2.32 30.24
C GLU A 454 20.08 2.33 30.96
N THR A 455 20.46 3.47 31.53
CA THR A 455 21.70 3.60 32.30
C THR A 455 21.52 2.99 33.69
N ARG A 456 22.43 2.09 34.07
CA ARG A 456 22.44 1.42 35.37
C ARG A 456 23.84 1.45 35.98
N LYS A 457 23.90 1.69 37.29
CA LYS A 457 25.14 1.58 38.08
C LYS A 457 25.36 0.13 38.48
N VAL A 458 26.55 -0.41 38.22
CA VAL A 458 26.92 -1.76 38.63
C VAL A 458 27.08 -1.78 40.15
N ARG A 459 26.35 -2.66 40.81
CA ARG A 459 26.42 -2.87 42.27
C ARG A 459 26.67 -4.34 42.54
N GLN A 460 27.59 -4.64 43.46
CA GLN A 460 27.94 -6.02 43.82
C GLN A 460 28.20 -6.89 42.57
N HIS A 461 28.90 -6.33 41.57
CA HIS A 461 29.26 -7.04 40.33
C HIS A 461 28.05 -7.58 39.53
N GLY A 462 26.90 -6.92 39.65
CA GLY A 462 25.70 -7.24 38.90
C GLY A 462 24.87 -5.98 38.61
N ILE A 463 23.72 -6.18 37.96
CA ILE A 463 22.70 -5.15 37.73
C ILE A 463 21.30 -5.68 38.08
N SER A 464 20.38 -4.79 38.47
CA SER A 464 18.97 -5.15 38.67
C SER A 464 18.13 -4.49 37.60
N VAL A 465 17.36 -5.32 36.90
CA VAL A 465 16.45 -4.90 35.82
C VAL A 465 15.21 -5.79 35.89
N GLY A 466 14.03 -5.16 35.85
CA GLY A 466 12.75 -5.89 35.86
C GLY A 466 12.51 -6.74 37.11
N GLY A 467 13.10 -6.36 38.25
CA GLY A 467 12.98 -7.12 39.52
C GLY A 467 13.87 -8.36 39.62
N ARG A 468 14.72 -8.64 38.62
CA ARG A 468 15.69 -9.74 38.63
C ARG A 468 17.12 -9.22 38.68
N ARG A 469 18.03 -10.01 39.26
CA ARG A 469 19.47 -9.73 39.26
C ARG A 469 20.14 -10.39 38.06
N TRP A 470 21.05 -9.66 37.43
CA TRP A 470 21.77 -10.08 36.24
C TRP A 470 23.27 -9.95 36.45
N SER A 471 24.04 -10.89 35.91
CA SER A 471 25.50 -10.96 36.04
C SER A 471 26.13 -11.53 34.77
N CYS A 472 27.38 -11.13 34.50
CA CYS A 472 28.30 -11.75 33.54
C CYS A 472 29.73 -11.59 34.05
N ASP A 473 30.66 -12.32 33.44
CA ASP A 473 32.06 -12.32 33.84
C ASP A 473 32.71 -10.93 33.69
N GLU A 474 32.29 -10.15 32.69
CA GLU A 474 32.81 -8.80 32.48
C GLU A 474 32.37 -7.83 33.59
N LEU A 475 31.20 -8.03 34.21
CA LEU A 475 30.73 -7.19 35.32
C LEU A 475 31.54 -7.35 36.61
N ASP A 476 32.32 -8.43 36.74
CA ASP A 476 33.19 -8.63 37.89
C ASP A 476 34.29 -7.55 37.97
N VAL A 477 34.64 -6.94 36.84
CA VAL A 477 35.68 -5.90 36.73
C VAL A 477 35.12 -4.48 36.80
N TRP A 478 33.88 -4.26 36.36
CA TRP A 478 33.28 -2.93 36.18
C TRP A 478 32.40 -2.52 37.37
N PHE A 479 32.89 -2.65 38.60
CA PHE A 479 32.14 -2.32 39.80
C PHE A 479 32.16 -0.81 40.08
N HIS A 480 31.04 -0.26 40.54
CA HIS A 480 30.81 1.19 40.74
C HIS A 480 30.72 2.05 39.47
N ASP A 481 31.04 1.50 38.31
CA ASP A 481 30.82 2.17 37.03
C ASP A 481 29.35 2.19 36.62
N THR A 482 29.06 3.06 35.66
CA THR A 482 27.75 3.14 35.01
C THR A 482 27.84 2.57 33.61
N ILE A 483 26.88 1.72 33.29
CA ILE A 483 26.79 1.04 32.00
C ILE A 483 25.41 1.25 31.40
N THR A 484 25.32 1.11 30.07
CA THR A 484 24.05 1.14 29.37
C THR A 484 23.57 -0.30 29.18
N VAL A 485 22.40 -0.58 29.71
CA VAL A 485 21.72 -1.87 29.59
C VAL A 485 20.69 -1.77 28.48
N HIS A 486 20.79 -2.67 27.51
CA HIS A 486 19.90 -2.74 26.37
C HIS A 486 18.75 -3.69 26.70
N ILE A 487 17.62 -3.16 27.14
CA ILE A 487 16.46 -3.95 27.57
C ILE A 487 15.58 -4.29 26.37
N PRO A 488 15.42 -5.57 25.98
CA PRO A 488 14.57 -5.96 24.86
C PRO A 488 13.13 -5.50 25.05
N GLN A 489 12.55 -4.93 23.99
CA GLN A 489 11.14 -4.51 23.96
C GLN A 489 10.18 -5.63 23.52
N TYR A 490 10.69 -6.85 23.33
CA TYR A 490 9.95 -8.03 22.90
C TYR A 490 10.41 -9.25 23.71
N HIS A 491 9.46 -10.16 24.02
CA HIS A 491 9.58 -11.31 24.94
C HIS A 491 9.87 -11.04 26.43
N GLY A 492 9.73 -12.08 27.26
CA GLY A 492 10.50 -12.22 28.49
C GLY A 492 11.93 -12.60 28.13
N TYR A 493 12.89 -11.74 28.45
CA TYR A 493 14.30 -11.92 28.11
C TYR A 493 15.03 -12.70 29.19
N ASN A 494 16.01 -13.51 28.79
CA ASN A 494 16.96 -14.23 29.66
C ASN A 494 18.42 -13.86 29.34
N THR A 495 18.62 -12.82 28.53
CA THR A 495 19.93 -12.24 28.21
C THR A 495 19.79 -10.74 28.05
N LEU A 496 20.74 -9.96 28.55
CA LEU A 496 20.81 -8.51 28.39
C LEU A 496 22.16 -8.10 27.81
N ARG A 497 22.16 -7.30 26.74
CA ARG A 497 23.40 -6.71 26.24
C ARG A 497 23.80 -5.51 27.09
N LEU A 498 25.09 -5.45 27.38
CA LEU A 498 25.72 -4.36 28.09
C LEU A 498 26.67 -3.61 27.16
N THR A 499 26.59 -2.28 27.17
CA THR A 499 27.56 -1.40 26.52
C THR A 499 28.12 -0.41 27.53
N LYS A 500 29.33 0.07 27.29
CA LYS A 500 29.90 1.21 28.03
C LYS A 500 29.18 2.50 27.62
N GLN A 501 29.48 3.60 28.33
CA GLN A 501 28.91 4.92 28.01
C GLN A 501 29.30 5.43 26.62
N ASP A 502 30.46 5.03 26.10
CA ASP A 502 30.93 5.37 24.75
C ASP A 502 30.23 4.57 23.63
N GLY A 503 29.31 3.66 23.99
CA GLY A 503 28.59 2.78 23.06
C GLY A 503 29.34 1.49 22.69
N SER A 504 30.57 1.28 23.17
CA SER A 504 31.33 0.06 22.93
C SER A 504 30.72 -1.14 23.67
N PHE A 505 30.83 -2.32 23.06
CA PHE A 505 30.30 -3.56 23.62
C PHE A 505 31.09 -3.99 24.87
N LEU A 506 30.37 -4.32 25.94
CA LEU A 506 30.95 -4.84 27.18
C LEU A 506 30.76 -6.35 27.30
N GLY A 507 29.53 -6.86 27.16
CA GLY A 507 29.22 -8.27 27.35
C GLY A 507 27.73 -8.59 27.29
N ILE A 508 27.39 -9.86 27.53
CA ILE A 508 26.01 -10.38 27.61
C ILE A 508 25.76 -10.87 29.03
N ALA A 509 24.79 -10.27 29.72
CA ALA A 509 24.39 -10.64 31.07
C ALA A 509 23.25 -11.66 31.09
N HIS A 510 23.36 -12.63 31.98
CA HIS A 510 22.35 -13.67 32.23
C HIS A 510 21.73 -13.47 33.62
N PRO A 511 20.52 -14.01 33.89
CA PRO A 511 19.98 -14.05 35.24
C PRO A 511 20.98 -14.70 36.18
N GLU A 512 21.17 -14.10 37.36
CA GLU A 512 22.07 -14.67 38.35
C GLU A 512 21.53 -16.04 38.79
N GLU A 513 22.40 -17.07 38.76
CA GLU A 513 22.01 -18.41 39.18
C GLU A 513 21.94 -18.45 40.71
N GLU A 514 20.80 -18.90 41.23
CA GLU A 514 20.62 -19.14 42.65
C GLU A 514 21.16 -20.53 43.01
N PHE A 515 22.12 -20.58 43.93
CA PHE A 515 22.65 -21.83 44.47
C PHE A 515 22.06 -22.07 45.86
N ALA A 516 21.74 -23.32 46.17
CA ALA A 516 21.42 -23.70 47.55
C ALA A 516 22.63 -23.45 48.47
N PHE A 517 22.38 -23.14 49.73
CA PHE A 517 23.43 -22.71 50.69
C PHE A 517 24.61 -23.69 50.80
N PHE A 518 24.35 -25.00 50.67
CA PHE A 518 25.37 -26.05 50.75
C PHE A 518 25.81 -26.61 49.39
N ASP A 519 25.45 -25.98 48.27
CA ASP A 519 25.88 -26.42 46.95
C ASP A 519 27.35 -26.00 46.69
N PRO A 520 28.30 -26.94 46.52
CA PRO A 520 29.69 -26.63 46.29
C PRO A 520 29.96 -25.85 44.99
N ARG A 521 29.02 -25.85 44.03
CA ARG A 521 29.13 -25.06 42.79
C ARG A 521 29.07 -23.56 43.06
N GLY A 522 28.26 -23.13 44.04
CA GLY A 522 28.16 -21.71 44.43
C GLY A 522 29.48 -21.19 45.01
N ALA A 523 30.14 -21.99 45.85
CA ALA A 523 31.45 -21.64 46.43
C ALA A 523 32.54 -21.51 45.36
N ARG A 524 32.59 -22.44 44.39
CA ARG A 524 33.53 -22.38 43.26
C ARG A 524 33.32 -21.13 42.41
N ARG A 525 32.08 -20.83 42.04
CA ARG A 525 31.74 -19.63 41.26
C ARG A 525 32.13 -18.35 42.01
N SER A 526 31.89 -18.26 43.32
CA SER A 526 32.31 -17.12 44.14
C SER A 526 33.84 -16.93 44.15
N ALA A 527 34.61 -18.01 44.26
CA ALA A 527 36.06 -17.96 44.23
C ALA A 527 36.61 -17.49 42.86
N GLU A 528 36.02 -17.96 41.76
CA GLU A 528 36.37 -17.54 40.40
C GLU A 528 36.11 -16.03 40.20
N ARG A 529 34.93 -15.54 40.60
CA ARG A 529 34.57 -14.12 40.52
C ARG A 529 35.54 -13.24 41.33
N ASN A 530 35.86 -13.65 42.56
CA ASN A 530 36.83 -12.95 43.40
C ASN A 530 38.24 -12.92 42.79
N THR A 531 38.66 -14.02 42.15
CA THR A 531 39.95 -14.09 41.48
C THR A 531 40.02 -13.09 40.32
N ARG A 532 38.97 -13.02 39.48
CA ARG A 532 38.90 -12.05 38.37
C ARG A 532 38.91 -10.61 38.88
N ARG A 533 38.08 -10.29 39.88
CA ARG A 533 38.03 -8.97 40.50
C ARG A 533 39.40 -8.53 41.03
N ASN A 534 40.05 -9.40 41.81
CA ASN A 534 41.34 -9.07 42.43
C ASN A 534 42.45 -8.94 41.39
N LYS A 535 42.40 -9.72 40.30
CA LYS A 535 43.34 -9.55 39.17
C LYS A 535 43.17 -8.18 38.52
N ALA A 536 41.94 -7.77 38.22
CA ALA A 536 41.68 -6.47 37.60
C ALA A 536 42.05 -5.29 38.51
N LEU A 537 41.77 -5.38 39.81
CA LEU A 537 42.20 -4.38 40.79
C LEU A 537 43.72 -4.19 40.80
N ARG A 538 44.49 -5.29 40.80
CA ARG A 538 45.97 -5.23 40.76
C ARG A 538 46.51 -4.65 39.46
N GLU A 539 45.81 -4.86 38.35
CA GLU A 539 46.18 -4.31 37.05
C GLU A 539 45.90 -2.81 36.98
N ALA A 540 44.75 -2.37 37.48
CA ALA A 540 44.40 -0.95 37.58
C ALA A 540 45.37 -0.19 38.52
N ASP A 541 45.67 -0.77 39.67
CA ASP A 541 46.65 -0.27 40.64
C ASP A 541 48.02 -0.07 39.98
N ARG A 542 48.53 -1.08 39.26
CA ARG A 542 49.82 -0.99 38.56
C ARG A 542 49.84 0.03 37.41
N SER A 543 48.69 0.31 36.80
CA SER A 543 48.59 1.22 35.65
C SER A 543 48.65 2.70 36.03
N THR A 544 48.61 3.01 37.33
CA THR A 544 48.49 4.39 37.84
C THR A 544 49.59 4.64 38.89
N PRO A 545 50.21 5.81 38.94
CA PRO A 545 51.14 6.13 40.02
C PRO A 545 50.41 6.33 41.34
N ASP A 546 51.03 5.88 42.44
CA ASP A 546 50.56 6.19 43.78
C ASP A 546 50.81 7.67 44.09
N ILE A 547 49.73 8.42 44.30
CA ILE A 547 49.79 9.84 44.68
C ILE A 547 49.25 9.98 46.10
N ASP A 548 50.05 10.58 46.99
CA ASP A 548 49.60 10.99 48.31
C ASP A 548 48.80 12.30 48.20
N ILE A 549 47.47 12.14 48.15
CA ILE A 549 46.52 13.26 48.09
C ILE A 549 46.71 14.20 49.28
N GLY A 550 47.05 13.69 50.47
CA GLY A 550 47.26 14.51 51.66
C GLY A 550 48.47 15.43 51.50
N ALA A 551 49.58 14.90 51.01
CA ALA A 551 50.78 15.69 50.73
C ALA A 551 50.55 16.74 49.64
N GLU A 552 49.83 16.39 48.56
CA GLU A 552 49.50 17.34 47.49
C GLU A 552 48.54 18.45 47.95
N LEU A 553 47.54 18.14 48.78
CA LEU A 553 46.67 19.14 49.38
C LEU A 553 47.43 20.07 50.33
N VAL A 554 48.41 19.55 51.08
CA VAL A 554 49.29 20.37 51.92
C VAL A 554 50.17 21.29 51.07
N LYS A 555 50.76 20.79 49.97
CA LYS A 555 51.50 21.64 49.02
C LYS A 555 50.60 22.73 48.44
N LEU A 556 49.36 22.39 48.04
CA LEU A 556 48.38 23.36 47.58
C LEU A 556 48.10 24.43 48.64
N ALA A 557 47.90 24.04 49.90
CA ALA A 557 47.69 24.95 51.01
C ALA A 557 48.91 25.84 51.29
N GLN A 558 50.14 25.33 51.14
CA GLN A 558 51.37 26.10 51.28
C GLN A 558 51.56 27.16 50.19
N HIS A 559 51.02 26.93 48.99
CA HIS A 559 51.03 27.89 47.89
C HIS A 559 49.78 28.79 47.89
N ALA A 560 48.83 28.56 48.79
CA ALA A 560 47.69 29.45 48.95
C ALA A 560 48.18 30.78 49.53
N PRO A 561 47.74 31.92 48.98
CA PRO A 561 48.08 33.21 49.55
C PRO A 561 47.64 33.26 51.01
N GLU A 562 48.53 33.75 51.86
CA GLU A 562 48.26 33.88 53.28
C GLU A 562 46.94 34.66 53.45
N VAL A 563 46.02 34.11 54.26
CA VAL A 563 44.74 34.76 54.50
C VAL A 563 45.04 36.09 55.18
N VAL A 564 44.90 37.19 54.44
CA VAL A 564 45.06 38.53 54.99
C VAL A 564 43.90 38.73 55.97
N PRO A 565 44.15 38.73 57.29
CA PRO A 565 43.06 38.94 58.23
C PRO A 565 42.54 40.36 58.02
N ASN A 566 41.21 40.51 58.01
CA ASN A 566 40.63 41.85 58.01
C ASN A 566 41.03 42.55 59.32
N VAL A 567 41.27 43.87 59.23
CA VAL A 567 41.51 44.66 60.44
C VAL A 567 40.26 44.55 61.32
N PRO A 568 40.36 44.04 62.56
CA PRO A 568 39.20 43.92 63.43
C PRO A 568 38.66 45.32 63.71
N ARG A 569 37.35 45.52 63.49
CA ARG A 569 36.70 46.84 63.57
C ARG A 569 36.68 47.42 65.01
N GLY A 570 37.02 46.61 66.00
CA GLY A 570 37.16 46.98 67.41
C GLY A 570 37.26 45.74 68.30
N THR A 571 37.80 45.91 69.51
CA THR A 571 37.85 44.87 70.55
C THR A 571 36.78 45.18 71.59
N LEU A 572 35.82 44.27 71.79
CA LEU A 572 34.78 44.42 72.82
C LEU A 572 35.35 44.08 74.19
N THR A 573 35.58 45.10 75.02
CA THR A 573 35.90 44.94 76.45
C THR A 573 34.64 45.15 77.28
N VAL A 574 34.23 44.13 78.04
CA VAL A 574 33.03 44.18 78.89
C VAL A 574 33.36 44.84 80.23
N THR A 575 33.47 46.17 80.24
CA THR A 575 33.42 46.98 81.48
C THR A 575 32.79 48.34 81.20
N GLN A 576 31.53 48.45 81.67
CA GLN A 576 30.70 49.62 82.00
C GLN A 576 30.48 50.78 80.99
N GLU A 577 29.18 50.89 80.66
CA GLU A 577 28.36 52.02 80.19
C GLU A 577 28.51 52.55 78.76
N LEU A 578 27.52 52.08 77.97
CA LEU A 578 26.85 52.66 76.78
C LEU A 578 27.65 52.73 75.47
N GLU A 579 27.23 51.93 74.49
CA GLU A 579 26.29 52.34 73.42
C GLU A 579 26.01 51.14 72.50
N HIS A 580 24.76 50.96 72.09
CA HIS A 580 24.34 49.87 71.20
C HIS A 580 24.91 50.05 69.79
N GLN A 581 26.17 49.66 69.55
CA GLN A 581 26.65 49.45 68.19
C GLN A 581 26.06 48.17 67.62
N ARG A 582 25.08 48.34 66.73
CA ARG A 582 24.46 47.25 65.96
C ARG A 582 25.54 46.50 65.19
N VAL A 583 25.68 45.20 65.44
CA VAL A 583 26.44 44.27 64.58
C VAL A 583 25.86 44.39 63.17
N LEU A 584 26.66 44.87 62.21
CA LEU A 584 26.28 44.88 60.80
C LEU A 584 26.12 43.43 60.34
N ARG A 585 24.90 43.05 59.93
CA ARG A 585 24.72 41.86 59.09
C ARG A 585 25.36 42.19 57.73
N PRO A 586 26.25 41.33 57.19
CA PRO A 586 26.73 41.53 55.83
C PRO A 586 25.53 41.58 54.89
N GLU A 587 25.53 42.51 53.93
CA GLU A 587 24.56 42.50 52.85
C GLU A 587 24.72 41.16 52.12
N HIS A 588 23.68 40.33 52.15
CA HIS A 588 23.65 39.14 51.32
C HIS A 588 23.67 39.62 49.86
N GLY A 589 24.82 39.49 49.20
CA GLY A 589 24.83 39.40 47.74
C GLY A 589 23.89 38.28 47.31
N ASP A 590 23.26 38.43 46.14
CA ASP A 590 22.34 37.43 45.58
C ASP A 590 22.88 36.02 45.84
N PRO A 591 22.03 35.08 46.33
CA PRO A 591 22.51 33.75 46.70
C PRO A 591 23.28 33.18 45.52
N CYS A 592 24.55 32.84 45.77
CA CYS A 592 25.40 32.14 44.82
C CYS A 592 24.56 30.99 44.24
N SER A 593 24.45 30.93 42.91
CA SER A 593 23.69 29.89 42.23
C SER A 593 24.10 28.54 42.82
N GLU A 594 23.14 27.86 43.44
CA GLU A 594 23.33 26.58 44.10
C GLU A 594 24.23 25.69 43.22
N SER A 595 25.39 25.29 43.76
CA SER A 595 26.35 24.48 43.00
C SER A 595 25.66 23.17 42.58
N GLU A 596 26.04 22.60 41.42
CA GLU A 596 25.47 21.32 40.96
C GLU A 596 25.59 20.23 42.05
N ASP A 597 26.68 20.25 42.82
CA ASP A 597 26.90 19.35 43.96
C ASP A 597 25.91 19.56 45.12
N GLU A 598 25.54 20.79 45.43
CA GLU A 598 24.52 21.08 46.45
C GLU A 598 23.13 20.66 45.97
N ARG A 599 22.84 20.87 44.68
CA ARG A 599 21.59 20.43 44.06
C ARG A 599 21.48 18.90 44.05
N ASP A 600 22.55 18.20 43.67
CA ASP A 600 22.64 16.73 43.71
C ASP A 600 22.50 16.18 45.13
N ARG A 601 23.18 16.79 46.12
CA ARG A 601 23.02 16.40 47.53
C ARG A 601 21.60 16.61 48.02
N ARG A 602 20.92 17.68 47.58
CA ARG A 602 19.51 17.95 47.90
C ARG A 602 18.58 16.94 47.24
N GLU A 603 18.80 16.58 45.97
CA GLU A 603 18.01 15.55 45.30
C GLU A 603 18.19 14.18 45.94
N ILE A 604 19.42 13.83 46.32
CA ILE A 604 19.71 12.58 47.05
C ILE A 604 19.03 12.60 48.43
N ALA A 605 19.09 13.71 49.17
CA ALA A 605 18.42 13.87 50.46
C ALA A 605 16.88 13.82 50.34
N ALA A 606 16.31 14.50 49.35
CA ALA A 606 14.87 14.48 49.06
C ALA A 606 14.39 13.09 48.62
N GLY A 607 15.19 12.38 47.83
CA GLY A 607 14.93 10.98 47.47
C GLY A 607 14.96 10.05 48.68
N ARG A 608 15.86 10.30 49.63
CA ARG A 608 15.97 9.55 50.89
C ARG A 608 14.77 9.81 51.81
N ASP A 609 14.31 11.05 51.91
CA ASP A 609 13.12 11.42 52.70
C ASP A 609 11.80 10.88 52.11
N VAL A 610 11.67 10.86 50.79
CA VAL A 610 10.52 10.23 50.11
C VAL A 610 10.53 8.72 50.33
N PHE A 611 11.71 8.09 50.34
CA PHE A 611 11.87 6.67 50.63
C PHE A 611 11.51 6.34 52.09
N ILE A 612 11.96 7.16 53.05
CA ILE A 612 11.63 6.99 54.47
C ILE A 612 10.11 7.22 54.73
N ARG A 613 9.49 8.22 54.11
CA ARG A 613 8.03 8.44 54.22
C ARG A 613 7.18 7.33 53.61
N LYS A 614 7.70 6.62 52.60
CA LYS A 614 7.02 5.46 51.99
C LYS A 614 7.10 4.20 52.85
N ILE A 615 8.15 4.05 53.64
CA ILE A 615 8.35 2.91 54.56
C ILE A 615 7.64 3.15 55.90
N GLY A 616 7.50 4.40 56.35
CA GLY A 616 6.77 4.75 57.58
C GLY A 616 5.24 4.82 57.47
N ARG A 617 4.64 4.42 56.33
CA ARG A 617 3.18 4.41 56.10
C ARG A 617 2.65 3.06 55.58
N THR A 618 3.36 1.97 55.87
CA THR A 618 2.79 0.61 55.84
C THR A 618 2.56 0.11 57.24
#